data_AF-A0A497MQ51-F1
#
_entry.id   AF-A0A497MQ51-F1
#
_cell.length_a   1.000
_cell.length_b   1.000
_cell.length_c   1.000
_cell.angle_alpha   90.00
_cell.angle_beta   90.00
_cell.angle_gamma   90.00
#
_symmetry.space_group_name_H-M   'P 1'
#
loop_
_entity.id
_entity.type
_entity.pdbx_description
1 polymer ?
#
loop_
_entity_poly.entity_id
_entity_poly.type
_entity_poly.pdbx_seq_one_letter_code
_entity_poly.pdbx_strand_id
1 'polypeptide(L)' 'MVKEIRADYVFIGCLTLYGVGKTLYYKVLGRSFPTLLPRYRRLFKGSNQPSLDYRVSLEQKAEELCQMYGVRHRLR' A
#
# COMPACT_ATOMS: atom_id res chain seq x y z
N MET A 1 -12.06 14.55 -2.70
CA MET A 1 -12.00 13.54 -1.63
C MET A 1 -11.23 14.00 -0.39
N VAL A 2 -9.89 14.17 -0.37
CA VAL A 2 -9.16 14.63 0.86
C VAL A 2 -9.26 16.14 1.11
N LYS A 3 -9.44 16.99 0.09
CA LYS A 3 -9.74 18.42 0.31
C LYS A 3 -11.18 18.68 0.77
N GLU A 4 -12.09 17.75 0.52
CA GLU A 4 -13.52 17.87 0.87
C GLU A 4 -13.78 17.36 2.30
N ILE A 5 -12.99 16.39 2.74
CA ILE A 5 -12.99 15.86 4.10
C ILE A 5 -11.84 16.57 4.81
N ARG A 6 -12.09 17.50 5.74
CA ARG A 6 -11.06 18.24 6.51
C ARG A 6 -10.19 17.29 7.35
N ALA A 7 -9.38 16.46 6.71
CA ALA A 7 -8.54 15.47 7.35
C ALA A 7 -7.26 16.14 7.84
N ASP A 8 -7.05 16.10 9.15
CA ASP A 8 -5.87 16.68 9.80
C ASP A 8 -4.58 15.91 9.56
N TYR A 9 -4.70 14.62 9.19
CA TYR A 9 -3.58 13.71 9.00
C TYR A 9 -3.94 12.57 8.04
N VAL A 10 -2.92 11.99 7.41
CA VAL A 10 -3.04 10.79 6.58
C VAL A 10 -2.09 9.71 7.10
N PHE A 11 -2.61 8.48 7.22
CA PHE A 11 -1.82 7.27 7.46
C PHE A 11 -1.71 6.46 6.18
N ILE A 12 -0.48 6.14 5.79
CA ILE A 12 -0.21 5.26 4.67
C ILE A 12 0.39 3.97 5.21
N GLY A 13 -0.07 2.85 4.67
CA GLY A 13 0.28 1.52 5.14
C GLY A 13 0.34 0.54 4.00
N CYS A 14 1.31 -0.35 4.05
CA CYS A 14 1.38 -1.48 3.12
C CYS A 14 0.41 -2.58 3.56
N LEU A 15 -0.26 -3.19 2.58
CA LEU A 15 -1.05 -4.39 2.81
C LEU A 15 -0.14 -5.52 3.33
N THR A 16 -0.54 -6.16 4.42
CA THR A 16 0.09 -7.40 4.90
C THR A 16 -0.77 -8.57 4.46
N LEU A 17 -0.20 -9.47 3.65
CA LEU A 17 -0.87 -10.67 3.17
C LEU A 17 -0.36 -11.89 3.93
N TYR A 18 -1.11 -12.34 4.92
CA TYR A 18 -0.76 -13.46 5.79
C TYR A 18 -1.69 -14.67 5.61
N GLY A 19 -1.13 -15.87 5.73
CA GLY A 19 -1.89 -17.13 5.78
C GLY A 19 -2.90 -17.31 4.64
N VAL A 20 -4.11 -17.77 4.98
CA VAL A 20 -5.21 -18.04 4.03
C VAL A 20 -5.61 -16.79 3.25
N GLY A 21 -5.51 -15.60 3.86
CA GLY A 21 -5.81 -14.33 3.21
C GLY A 21 -4.97 -14.09 1.95
N LYS A 22 -3.67 -14.43 2.00
CA LYS A 22 -2.78 -14.33 0.83
C LYS A 22 -3.23 -15.21 -0.33
N THR A 23 -3.65 -16.43 -0.02
CA THR A 23 -4.15 -17.39 -1.01
C THR A 23 -5.44 -16.90 -1.67
N LEU A 24 -6.40 -16.43 -0.87
CA LEU A 24 -7.66 -15.89 -1.39
C LEU A 24 -7.41 -14.63 -2.25
N TYR A 25 -6.52 -13.75 -1.79
CA TYR A 25 -6.15 -12.55 -2.52
C TYR A 25 -5.57 -12.89 -3.91
N TYR A 26 -4.67 -13.87 -4.01
CA TYR A 26 -4.13 -14.32 -5.29
C TYR A 26 -5.16 -15.01 -6.18
N LYS A 27 -6.14 -15.71 -5.62
CA LYS A 27 -7.27 -16.27 -6.40
C LYS A 27 -8.11 -15.16 -7.02
N VAL A 28 -8.42 -14.11 -6.27
CA VAL A 28 -9.18 -12.96 -6.78
C VAL A 28 -8.39 -12.23 -7.87
N LEU A 29 -7.10 -11.98 -7.65
CA LEU A 29 -6.23 -11.38 -8.67
C LEU A 29 -6.16 -12.24 -9.93
N GLY A 30 -6.00 -13.56 -9.80
CA GLY A 30 -5.95 -14.46 -10.96
C GLY A 30 -7.23 -14.44 -11.80
N ARG A 31 -8.40 -14.26 -11.18
CA ARG A 31 -9.69 -14.22 -11.87
C ARG A 31 -10.01 -12.85 -12.47
N SER A 32 -9.75 -11.79 -11.72
CA SER A 32 -10.27 -10.45 -12.05
C SER A 32 -9.21 -9.54 -12.67
N PHE A 33 -7.93 -9.76 -12.31
CA PHE A 33 -6.80 -8.91 -12.73
C PHE A 33 -5.55 -9.77 -13.01
N PRO A 34 -5.60 -10.72 -13.95
CA PRO A 34 -4.56 -11.72 -14.14
C PRO A 34 -3.18 -11.10 -14.43
N THR A 35 -3.14 -9.93 -15.07
CA THR A 35 -1.92 -9.17 -15.37
C THR A 35 -1.19 -8.67 -14.11
N LEU A 36 -1.90 -8.50 -12.98
CA LEU A 36 -1.31 -8.06 -11.71
C LEU A 36 -0.70 -9.22 -10.92
N LEU A 37 -1.16 -10.45 -11.12
CA LEU A 37 -0.74 -11.61 -10.32
C LEU A 37 0.79 -11.81 -10.33
N PRO A 38 1.51 -11.75 -11.47
CA PRO A 38 2.97 -11.87 -11.47
C PRO A 38 3.66 -10.77 -10.67
N ARG A 39 3.15 -9.54 -10.73
CA ARG A 39 3.71 -8.38 -10.04
C ARG A 39 3.53 -8.51 -8.53
N TYR A 40 2.36 -8.93 -8.07
CA TYR A 40 2.09 -9.17 -6.66
C TYR A 40 2.86 -10.37 -6.10
N ARG A 41 3.03 -11.45 -6.88
CA ARG A 41 3.89 -12.57 -6.49
C ARG A 41 5.33 -12.15 -6.27
N ARG A 42 5.87 -11.24 -7.09
CA ARG A 42 7.21 -10.66 -6.89
C ARG A 42 7.25 -9.76 -5.65
N LEU A 43 6.25 -8.89 -5.49
CA LEU A 43 6.17 -7.93 -4.38
C LEU A 43 6.17 -8.61 -3.00
N PHE A 44 5.49 -9.75 -2.87
CA PHE A 44 5.36 -10.52 -1.63
C PHE A 44 6.16 -11.83 -1.66
N LYS A 45 7.22 -11.91 -2.46
CA LYS A 45 8.06 -13.13 -2.56
C LYS A 45 8.80 -13.33 -1.24
N GLY A 46 8.60 -14.49 -0.60
CA GLY A 46 9.30 -14.86 0.64
C GLY A 46 8.86 -14.10 1.90
N SER A 47 7.87 -13.19 1.81
CA SER A 47 7.38 -12.41 2.94
C SER A 47 5.87 -12.18 2.86
N ASN A 48 5.26 -11.86 4.00
CA ASN A 48 3.87 -11.43 4.10
C ASN A 48 3.71 -9.91 3.91
N GLN A 49 4.84 -9.20 3.81
CA GLN A 49 4.88 -7.77 3.57
C GLN A 49 5.73 -7.47 2.32
N PRO A 50 5.50 -6.32 1.66
CA PRO A 50 6.41 -5.83 0.63
C PRO A 50 7.83 -5.62 1.17
N SER A 51 8.81 -5.56 0.27
CA SER A 51 10.21 -5.27 0.63
C SER A 51 10.34 -3.96 1.40
N LEU A 52 11.42 -3.84 2.18
CA LEU A 52 11.71 -2.60 2.91
C LEU A 52 11.78 -1.40 1.96
N ASP A 53 12.47 -1.54 0.82
CA ASP A 53 12.59 -0.48 -0.19
C ASP A 53 11.23 -0.04 -0.75
N TYR A 54 10.31 -0.99 -0.95
CA TYR A 54 8.96 -0.66 -1.39
C TYR A 54 8.21 0.15 -0.32
N ARG A 55 8.35 -0.24 0.95
CA ARG A 55 7.72 0.48 2.07
C ARG A 55 8.30 1.90 2.20
N VAL A 56 9.62 2.04 2.15
CA VAL A 56 10.30 3.34 2.25
C VAL A 56 9.91 4.26 1.10
N SER A 57 9.94 3.76 -0.14
CA SER A 57 9.53 4.57 -1.30
C SER A 57 8.04 4.96 -1.27
N LEU A 58 7.18 4.12 -0.70
CA LEU A 58 5.77 4.46 -0.50
C LEU A 58 5.61 5.59 0.52
N GLU A 59 6.33 5.51 1.64
CA GLU A 59 6.34 6.54 2.70
C GLU A 59 6.92 7.87 2.21
N GLN A 60 7.97 7.85 1.38
CA GLN A 60 8.52 9.08 0.79
C GLN A 60 7.50 9.76 -0.12
N LYS A 61 6.85 9.00 -1.00
CA LYS A 61 5.79 9.54 -1.88
C LYS A 61 4.60 10.07 -1.09
N ALA A 62 4.23 9.37 -0.02
CA ALA A 62 3.20 9.80 0.91
C ALA A 62 3.52 11.17 1.52
N GLU A 63 4.74 11.32 2.01
CA GLU A 63 5.24 12.55 2.61
C GLU A 63 5.30 13.70 1.60
N GLU A 64 5.83 13.48 0.40
CA GLU A 64 5.87 14.46 -0.69
C GLU A 64 4.46 14.96 -1.05
N LEU A 65 3.50 14.05 -1.18
CA LEU A 65 2.10 14.40 -1.45
C LEU A 65 1.50 15.20 -0.30
N CYS A 66 1.72 14.78 0.95
CA CYS A 66 1.23 15.48 2.13
C CYS A 66 1.78 16.91 2.21
N GLN A 67 3.08 17.10 1.92
CA GLN A 67 3.71 18.42 1.84
C GLN A 67 3.07 19.30 0.76
N MET A 68 2.88 18.77 -0.46
CA MET A 68 2.25 19.52 -1.56
C MET A 68 0.82 19.97 -1.25
N TYR A 69 0.07 19.19 -0.46
CA TYR A 69 -1.33 19.49 -0.14
C TYR A 69 -1.53 20.15 1.24
N GLY A 70 -0.46 20.41 1.98
CA GLY A 70 -0.55 21.04 3.31
C GLY A 70 -1.21 20.16 4.38
N VAL A 71 -1.14 18.84 4.23
CA VAL A 71 -1.73 17.85 5.16
C VAL A 71 -0.61 17.23 6.00
N ARG A 72 -0.87 16.90 7.26
CA ARG A 72 0.15 16.26 8.12
C ARG A 72 0.33 14.79 7.74
N HIS A 73 1.58 14.39 7.55
CA HIS A 73 1.94 12.98 7.41
C HIS A 73 2.07 12.37 8.81
N ARG A 74 1.02 11.65 9.26
CA ARG A 74 0.86 11.03 10.60
C ARG A 74 0.54 11.99 11.77
N LEU A 75 -0.02 11.42 12.83
CA LEU A 75 -0.20 12.07 14.13
C LEU A 75 1.16 12.10 14.87
N ARG A 76 1.51 13.26 15.43
CA ARG A 76 2.66 13.43 16.32
C ARG A 76 2.23 13.21 17.76
#